data_AF-A0A9P3PGM1-F1
#
_entry.id   AF-A0A9P3PGM1-F1
#
_cell.length_a   1.000
_cell.length_b   1.000
_cell.length_c   1.000
_cell.angle_alpha   90.00
_cell.angle_beta   90.00
_cell.angle_gamma   90.00
#
_symmetry.space_group_name_H-M   'P 1'
#
loop_
_entity.id
_entity.type
_entity.pdbx_description
1 polymer ?
#
loop_
_entity_poly.entity_id
_entity_poly.type
_entity_poly.pdbx_seq_one_letter_code
_entity_poly.pdbx_strand_id
1 'polypeptide(L)'
;MKHFGVGDICMGALYLASKLEECPLRMRDIINVYDLLLQRATYTLDKSASKPFKYAPMSYFGNTFYDLKDALVVAEMQILKRLGFNVHVVLPYGTLVNYLRVLGLTSREDACSRAWGYLNDALQTPVYALYQIPAIVCAAILLTRRMTPIDRKLKFNTKNVSKRRLALFPVFRLE
;
A
#
# COMPACT_ATOMS: atom_id res chain seq x y z
N MET A 1 0.57 -4.93 25.22
CA MET A 1 0.58 -4.53 23.80
C MET A 1 0.39 -5.68 22.79
N LYS A 2 0.08 -6.92 23.20
CA LYS A 2 -0.21 -8.06 22.29
C LYS A 2 -1.71 -8.43 22.28
N HIS A 3 -2.61 -7.49 22.02
CA HIS A 3 -4.06 -7.77 22.14
C HIS A 3 -4.73 -8.26 20.85
N PHE A 4 -4.09 -8.14 19.68
CA PHE A 4 -4.69 -8.55 18.40
C PHE A 4 -3.69 -9.31 17.53
N GLY A 5 -4.16 -10.41 16.92
CA GLY A 5 -3.40 -11.14 15.92
C GLY A 5 -3.20 -10.30 14.66
N VAL A 6 -2.00 -10.34 14.07
CA VAL A 6 -1.71 -9.60 12.83
C VAL A 6 -2.62 -10.09 11.69
N GLY A 7 -2.88 -11.40 11.63
CA GLY A 7 -3.79 -11.99 10.64
C GLY A 7 -5.21 -11.41 10.72
N ASP A 8 -5.76 -11.31 11.94
CA ASP A 8 -7.12 -10.82 12.17
C ASP A 8 -7.26 -9.35 11.80
N ILE A 9 -6.29 -8.52 12.19
CA ILE A 9 -6.26 -7.10 11.83
C ILE A 9 -6.07 -6.91 10.33
N CYS A 10 -5.23 -7.72 9.67
CA CYS A 10 -5.08 -7.68 8.22
C CYS A 10 -6.39 -8.02 7.49
N MET A 11 -7.09 -9.07 7.91
CA MET A 11 -8.40 -9.43 7.36
C MET A 11 -9.42 -8.30 7.55
N GLY A 12 -9.50 -7.75 8.77
CA GLY A 12 -10.38 -6.62 9.08
C GLY A 12 -10.04 -5.36 8.28
N ALA A 13 -8.76 -5.05 8.10
CA ALA A 13 -8.28 -3.91 7.32
C ALA A 13 -8.65 -4.05 5.83
N LEU A 14 -8.46 -5.23 5.24
CA LEU A 14 -8.83 -5.50 3.85
C LEU A 14 -10.35 -5.40 3.66
N TYR A 15 -11.12 -5.98 4.59
CA TYR A 15 -12.57 -5.90 4.55
C TYR A 15 -13.06 -4.45 4.64
N LEU A 16 -12.50 -3.67 5.57
CA LEU A 16 -12.82 -2.25 5.72
C LEU A 16 -12.47 -1.46 4.45
N ALA A 17 -11.26 -1.65 3.90
CA ALA A 17 -10.82 -0.96 2.68
C ALA A 17 -11.75 -1.26 1.49
N SER A 18 -12.23 -2.50 1.37
CA SER A 18 -13.17 -2.88 0.30
C SER A 18 -14.49 -2.10 0.33
N LYS A 19 -14.98 -1.75 1.53
CA LYS A 19 -16.18 -0.93 1.70
C LYS A 19 -15.93 0.53 1.33
N LEU A 20 -14.73 1.04 1.56
CA LEU A 20 -14.37 2.44 1.31
C LEU A 20 -14.14 2.73 -0.18
N GLU A 21 -13.59 1.76 -0.91
CA GLU A 21 -13.32 1.86 -2.35
C GLU A 21 -14.53 1.45 -3.22
N GLU A 22 -15.75 1.42 -2.65
CA GLU A 22 -17.01 1.05 -3.34
C GLU A 22 -16.96 -0.33 -4.04
N CYS A 23 -16.08 -1.22 -3.57
CA CYS A 23 -15.86 -2.57 -4.09
C CYS A 23 -16.08 -3.60 -2.98
N PRO A 24 -17.30 -3.73 -2.42
CA PRO A 24 -17.52 -4.52 -1.21
C PRO A 24 -17.28 -6.01 -1.45
N LEU A 25 -16.32 -6.57 -0.71
CA LEU A 25 -16.01 -7.99 -0.76
C LEU A 25 -16.87 -8.78 0.23
N ARG A 26 -17.24 -10.02 -0.12
CA ARG A 26 -17.94 -10.91 0.81
C ARG A 26 -16.96 -11.43 1.86
N MET A 27 -17.35 -11.40 3.13
CA MET A 27 -16.52 -11.92 4.24
C MET A 27 -16.04 -13.36 4.00
N ARG A 28 -16.89 -14.20 3.39
CA ARG A 28 -16.56 -15.58 3.03
C ARG A 28 -15.35 -15.66 2.10
N ASP A 29 -15.30 -14.83 1.07
CA ASP A 29 -14.25 -14.88 0.05
C ASP A 29 -12.92 -14.44 0.66
N ILE A 30 -12.95 -13.43 1.53
CA ILE A 30 -11.78 -12.99 2.30
C ILE A 30 -11.26 -14.14 3.17
N ILE A 31 -12.12 -14.74 4.01
CA ILE A 31 -11.71 -15.83 4.92
C ILE A 31 -11.11 -17.00 4.14
N ASN A 32 -11.75 -17.42 3.04
CA ASN A 32 -11.26 -18.53 2.22
C ASN A 32 -9.90 -18.24 1.57
N VAL A 33 -9.67 -17.00 1.10
CA VAL A 33 -8.38 -16.61 0.53
C VAL A 33 -7.31 -16.58 1.63
N TYR A 34 -7.62 -16.05 2.81
CA TYR A 34 -6.67 -16.05 3.92
C TYR A 34 -6.33 -17.46 4.41
N ASP A 35 -7.31 -18.36 4.48
CA ASP A 35 -7.09 -19.77 4.83
C ASP A 35 -6.20 -20.47 3.79
N LEU A 36 -6.49 -20.29 2.49
CA LEU A 36 -5.65 -20.77 1.40
C LEU A 36 -4.19 -20.26 1.51
N LEU A 37 -4.02 -18.95 1.73
CA LEU A 37 -2.69 -18.33 1.83
C LEU A 37 -1.92 -18.86 3.04
N LEU A 38 -2.59 -19.04 4.18
CA LEU A 38 -1.98 -19.54 5.40
C LEU A 38 -1.58 -21.01 5.25
N GLN A 39 -2.46 -21.86 4.72
CA GLN A 39 -2.13 -23.26 4.41
C GLN A 39 -0.99 -23.39 3.41
N ARG A 40 -0.98 -22.52 2.38
CA ARG A 40 0.12 -22.49 1.41
C ARG A 40 1.44 -22.06 2.04
N ALA A 41 1.42 -21.06 2.91
CA ALA A 41 2.61 -20.61 3.63
C ALA A 41 3.17 -21.74 4.53
N THR A 42 2.31 -22.42 5.28
CA THR A 42 2.70 -23.58 6.11
C THR A 42 3.29 -24.70 5.26
N TYR A 43 2.68 -25.01 4.12
CA TYR A 43 3.21 -26.00 3.18
C TYR A 43 4.58 -25.62 2.62
N THR A 44 4.80 -24.35 2.25
CA THR A 44 6.12 -23.92 1.75
C THR A 44 7.22 -23.94 2.81
N LEU A 45 6.85 -23.80 4.09
CA LEU A 45 7.78 -23.87 5.21
C LEU A 45 8.10 -25.32 5.60
N ASP A 46 7.19 -26.24 5.33
CA ASP A 46 7.37 -27.67 5.56
C ASP A 46 8.26 -28.29 4.46
N LYS A 47 9.57 -28.30 4.72
CA LYS A 47 10.58 -28.86 3.82
C LYS A 47 10.48 -30.38 3.61
N SER A 48 9.61 -31.07 4.36
CA SER A 48 9.43 -32.53 4.28
C SER A 48 8.22 -32.95 3.43
N ALA A 49 7.45 -31.99 2.89
CA ALA A 49 6.27 -32.29 2.11
C ALA A 49 6.61 -32.79 0.69
N SER A 50 6.71 -34.11 0.52
CA SER A 50 6.92 -34.79 -0.78
C SER A 50 5.67 -34.75 -1.70
N LYS A 51 4.48 -34.47 -1.15
CA LYS A 51 3.21 -34.46 -1.88
C LYS A 51 2.87 -33.06 -2.41
N PRO A 52 2.22 -32.93 -3.59
CA PRO A 52 1.78 -31.64 -4.11
C PRO A 52 0.73 -31.00 -3.20
N PHE A 53 0.78 -29.66 -3.05
CA PHE A 53 -0.20 -28.89 -2.28
C PHE A 53 -1.61 -29.09 -2.86
N LYS A 54 -2.54 -29.56 -2.01
CA LYS A 54 -3.96 -29.66 -2.35
C LYS A 54 -4.76 -28.92 -1.28
N TYR A 55 -5.44 -27.86 -1.71
CA TYR A 55 -6.31 -27.09 -0.83
C TYR A 55 -7.63 -27.83 -0.61
N ALA A 56 -8.01 -28.01 0.65
CA ALA A 56 -9.34 -28.46 1.05
C ALA A 56 -10.06 -27.26 1.67
N PRO A 57 -11.14 -26.75 1.06
CA PRO A 57 -11.83 -25.59 1.58
C PRO A 57 -12.44 -25.86 2.95
N MET A 58 -12.42 -24.85 3.82
CA MET A 58 -13.07 -24.86 5.13
C MET A 58 -14.53 -25.30 5.03
N SER A 59 -14.97 -26.17 5.94
CA SER A 59 -16.36 -26.61 5.99
C SER A 59 -17.31 -25.45 6.31
N TYR A 60 -18.42 -25.37 5.57
CA TYR A 60 -19.44 -24.31 5.66
C TYR A 60 -20.12 -24.18 7.03
N PHE A 61 -20.10 -25.25 7.83
CA PHE A 61 -20.70 -25.31 9.16
C PHE A 61 -19.67 -25.50 10.28
N GLY A 62 -18.38 -25.31 9.98
CA GLY A 62 -17.34 -25.38 11.00
C GLY A 62 -17.47 -24.21 11.97
N ASN A 63 -17.41 -24.48 13.27
CA ASN A 63 -17.34 -23.44 14.31
C ASN A 63 -16.20 -22.45 14.02
N THR A 64 -15.10 -22.93 13.47
CA THR A 64 -13.93 -22.13 13.05
C THR A 64 -14.27 -21.02 12.08
N PHE A 65 -15.22 -21.21 11.15
CA PHE A 65 -15.63 -20.17 10.22
C PHE A 65 -16.38 -19.05 10.92
N TYR A 66 -17.26 -19.40 11.87
CA TYR A 66 -18.00 -18.42 12.67
C TYR A 66 -17.05 -17.62 13.56
N ASP A 67 -16.08 -18.28 14.19
CA ASP A 67 -15.07 -17.63 15.01
C ASP A 67 -14.25 -16.62 14.20
N LEU A 68 -13.80 -16.99 12.99
CA LEU A 68 -13.06 -16.10 12.08
C LEU A 68 -13.91 -14.93 11.59
N LYS A 69 -15.19 -15.17 11.30
CA LYS A 69 -16.13 -14.11 10.92
C LYS A 69 -16.31 -13.10 12.05
N ASP A 70 -16.48 -13.57 13.29
CA ASP A 70 -16.65 -12.71 14.45
C ASP A 70 -15.35 -11.96 14.77
N ALA A 71 -14.20 -12.62 14.68
CA ALA A 71 -12.89 -11.98 14.80
C ALA A 71 -12.68 -10.87 13.75
N LEU A 72 -13.10 -11.10 12.50
CA LEU A 72 -13.01 -10.12 11.41
C LEU A 72 -13.85 -8.88 11.71
N VAL A 73 -15.08 -9.05 12.19
CA VAL A 73 -15.97 -7.93 12.58
C VAL A 73 -15.38 -7.17 13.76
N VAL A 74 -14.85 -7.86 14.78
CA VAL A 74 -14.17 -7.22 15.91
C VAL A 74 -12.95 -6.45 15.43
N ALA A 75 -12.12 -7.01 14.55
CA ALA A 75 -10.94 -6.36 14.00
C ALA A 75 -11.30 -5.07 13.25
N GLU A 76 -12.32 -5.11 12.40
CA GLU A 76 -12.85 -3.92 11.71
C GLU A 76 -13.22 -2.82 12.71
N MET A 77 -14.00 -3.15 13.75
CA MET A 77 -14.40 -2.19 14.78
C MET A 77 -13.20 -1.59 15.53
N GLN A 78 -12.17 -2.38 15.79
CA GLN A 78 -10.98 -1.91 16.48
C GLN A 78 -10.18 -0.93 15.62
N ILE A 79 -10.05 -1.18 14.31
CA ILE A 79 -9.39 -0.26 13.38
C ILE A 79 -10.13 1.08 13.36
N LEU A 80 -11.45 1.06 13.20
CA LEU A 80 -12.27 2.29 13.17
C LEU A 80 -12.16 3.10 14.46
N LYS A 81 -12.22 2.44 15.62
CA LYS A 81 -12.05 3.09 16.93
C LYS A 81 -10.69 3.77 17.09
N ARG A 82 -9.62 3.16 16.58
CA ARG A 82 -8.26 3.69 16.69
C ARG A 82 -7.96 4.81 15.70
N LEU A 83 -8.56 4.76 14.51
CA LEU A 83 -8.47 5.83 13.52
C LEU A 83 -9.38 7.02 13.83
N GLY A 84 -10.27 6.91 14.81
CA GLY A 84 -11.28 7.94 15.10
C GLY A 84 -12.22 8.16 13.91
N PHE A 85 -12.51 7.11 13.15
CA PHE A 85 -13.27 7.16 11.89
C PHE A 85 -12.63 8.02 10.79
N ASN A 86 -11.38 8.48 10.95
CA ASN A 86 -10.64 9.09 9.86
C ASN A 86 -10.05 8.00 8.94
N VAL A 87 -10.83 7.62 7.93
CA VAL A 87 -10.51 6.56 6.96
C VAL A 87 -10.14 7.09 5.59
N HIS A 88 -10.14 8.42 5.41
CA HIS A 88 -9.82 9.03 4.13
C HIS A 88 -8.31 9.03 3.90
N VAL A 89 -7.86 8.28 2.90
CA VAL A 89 -6.44 8.19 2.52
C VAL A 89 -6.26 8.76 1.12
N VAL A 90 -5.29 9.65 0.97
CA VAL A 90 -4.87 10.14 -0.35
C VAL A 90 -3.67 9.33 -0.80
N LEU A 91 -3.79 8.62 -1.93
CA LEU A 91 -2.69 7.83 -2.48
C LEU A 91 -1.73 8.71 -3.32
N PRO A 92 -0.42 8.44 -3.31
CA PRO A 92 0.60 9.28 -3.94
C PRO A 92 0.62 9.23 -5.47
N TYR A 93 -0.10 8.29 -6.08
CA TYR A 93 -0.01 7.98 -7.51
C TYR A 93 -0.50 9.12 -8.41
N GLY A 94 -1.59 9.80 -8.03
CA GLY A 94 -2.09 10.96 -8.79
C GLY A 94 -1.06 12.10 -8.78
N THR A 95 -0.44 12.35 -7.63
CA THR A 95 0.62 13.35 -7.47
C THR A 95 1.88 12.98 -8.26
N LEU A 96 2.26 11.70 -8.30
CA LEU A 96 3.36 11.21 -9.12
C LEU A 96 3.15 11.51 -10.61
N VAL A 97 1.98 11.18 -11.17
CA VAL A 97 1.68 11.44 -12.58
C VAL A 97 1.76 12.94 -12.89
N ASN A 98 1.27 13.79 -12.00
CA ASN A 98 1.36 15.24 -12.14
C ASN A 98 2.82 15.73 -12.16
N TYR A 99 3.66 15.23 -11.25
CA TYR A 99 5.08 15.60 -11.25
C TYR A 99 5.83 15.09 -12.47
N LEU A 100 5.60 13.85 -12.90
CA LEU A 100 6.23 13.30 -14.10
C LEU A 100 5.83 14.08 -15.35
N ARG A 101 4.57 14.54 -15.44
CA ARG A 101 4.08 15.39 -16.53
C ARG A 101 4.77 16.76 -16.53
N VAL A 102 4.90 17.41 -15.37
CA VAL A 102 5.60 18.70 -15.25
C VAL A 102 7.09 18.58 -15.58
N LEU A 103 7.71 17.45 -15.24
CA LEU A 103 9.11 17.16 -15.55
C LEU A 103 9.35 16.70 -16.99
N GLY A 104 8.30 16.48 -17.79
CA GLY A 104 8.41 15.97 -19.15
C GLY A 104 8.94 14.53 -19.23
N LEU A 105 8.78 13.75 -18.16
CA LEU A 105 9.26 12.37 -18.05
C LEU A 105 8.21 11.32 -18.45
N THR A 106 7.01 11.75 -18.85
CA THR A 106 5.90 10.86 -19.22
C THR A 106 6.18 10.00 -20.45
N SER A 107 7.10 10.43 -21.33
CA SER A 107 7.51 9.65 -22.51
C SER A 107 8.44 8.48 -22.18
N ARG A 108 8.94 8.39 -20.95
CA ARG A 108 9.85 7.32 -20.52
C ARG A 108 9.17 6.37 -19.56
N GLU A 109 8.67 5.27 -20.11
CA GLU A 109 7.99 4.22 -19.35
C GLU A 109 8.89 3.63 -18.25
N ASP A 110 10.19 3.45 -18.52
CA ASP A 110 11.15 2.93 -17.53
C ASP A 110 11.20 3.77 -16.25
N ALA A 111 11.17 5.10 -16.38
CA ALA A 111 11.25 6.01 -15.24
C ALA A 111 9.92 6.04 -14.48
N CYS A 112 8.79 6.02 -15.19
CA CYS A 112 7.45 5.96 -14.61
C CYS A 112 7.28 4.66 -13.80
N SER A 113 7.57 3.51 -14.41
CA SER A 113 7.42 2.19 -13.79
C SER A 113 8.32 2.02 -12.56
N ARG A 114 9.57 2.50 -12.62
CA ARG A 114 10.48 2.48 -11.46
C ARG A 114 10.02 3.40 -10.33
N ALA A 115 9.62 4.63 -10.65
CA ALA A 115 9.11 5.56 -9.64
C ALA A 115 7.84 5.02 -8.96
N TRP A 116 6.96 4.39 -9.72
CA TRP A 116 5.79 3.69 -9.19
C TRP A 116 6.18 2.54 -8.27
N GLY A 117 7.15 1.71 -8.69
CA GLY A 117 7.71 0.62 -7.88
C GLY A 117 8.23 1.10 -6.53
N TYR A 118 9.01 2.19 -6.49
CA TYR A 118 9.50 2.73 -5.22
C TYR A 118 8.40 3.26 -4.30
N LEU A 119 7.30 3.79 -4.85
CA LEU A 119 6.15 4.17 -4.03
C LEU A 119 5.44 2.95 -3.42
N ASN A 120 5.36 1.85 -4.17
CA ASN A 120 4.83 0.58 -3.65
C ASN A 120 5.73 0.03 -2.53
N ASP A 121 7.05 0.03 -2.74
CA ASP A 121 8.02 -0.46 -1.76
C ASP A 121 8.00 0.42 -0.49
N ALA A 122 7.75 1.72 -0.63
CA ALA A 122 7.62 2.63 0.51
C ALA A 122 6.48 2.24 1.46
N LEU A 123 5.45 1.48 1.02
CA LEU A 123 4.37 1.00 1.90
C LEU A 123 4.85 -0.04 2.92
N GLN A 124 6.00 -0.67 2.67
CA GLN A 124 6.66 -1.55 3.64
C GLN A 124 7.33 -0.79 4.79
N THR A 125 7.38 0.54 4.70
CA THR A 125 8.02 1.43 5.68
C THR A 125 7.00 2.41 6.27
N PRO A 126 7.23 2.98 7.46
CA PRO A 126 6.30 3.95 8.07
C PRO A 126 6.30 5.33 7.39
N VAL A 127 6.94 5.48 6.22
CA VAL A 127 7.17 6.76 5.55
C VAL A 127 5.87 7.52 5.26
N TYR A 128 4.78 6.81 4.91
CA TYR A 128 3.47 7.42 4.67
C TYR A 128 2.80 8.02 5.90
N ALA A 129 3.17 7.56 7.10
CA ALA A 129 2.69 8.12 8.35
C ALA A 129 3.53 9.32 8.82
N LEU A 130 4.78 9.44 8.35
CA LEU A 130 5.75 10.42 8.83
C LEU A 130 5.85 11.65 7.91
N TYR A 131 5.67 11.48 6.60
CA TYR A 131 5.93 12.52 5.62
C TYR A 131 4.72 12.81 4.73
N GLN A 132 4.64 14.05 4.25
CA GLN A 132 3.63 14.46 3.30
C GLN A 132 3.87 13.83 1.92
N ILE A 133 2.76 13.49 1.24
CA ILE A 133 2.76 12.83 -0.08
C ILE A 133 3.72 13.48 -1.10
N PRO A 134 3.74 14.82 -1.26
CA PRO A 134 4.64 15.45 -2.23
C PRO A 134 6.12 15.16 -1.95
N ALA A 135 6.53 15.10 -0.69
CA ALA A 135 7.91 14.83 -0.29
C ALA A 135 8.31 13.39 -0.64
N ILE A 136 7.42 12.43 -0.37
CA ILE A 136 7.62 11.01 -0.70
C ILE A 136 7.78 10.83 -2.21
N VAL A 137 6.93 11.49 -3.00
CA VAL A 137 6.97 11.42 -4.46
C VAL A 137 8.25 12.04 -5.02
N CYS A 138 8.68 13.20 -4.49
CA CYS A 138 9.96 13.79 -4.88
C CYS A 138 11.15 12.86 -4.55
N ALA A 139 11.12 12.20 -3.40
CA ALA A 139 12.14 11.22 -3.02
C ALA A 139 12.16 10.02 -3.96
N ALA A 140 10.99 9.49 -4.34
CA ALA A 140 10.88 8.38 -5.31
C ALA A 140 11.45 8.77 -6.68
N ILE A 141 11.11 9.95 -7.21
CA ILE A 141 11.64 10.45 -8.50
C ILE A 141 13.17 10.64 -8.42
N LEU A 142 13.68 11.15 -7.30
CA LEU A 142 15.11 11.32 -7.07
C LEU A 142 15.82 9.96 -7.05
N LEU A 143 15.22 8.95 -6.42
CA LEU A 143 15.76 7.59 -6.36
C LEU A 143 15.80 6.95 -7.77
N THR A 144 14.73 7.11 -8.55
CA THR A 144 14.68 6.69 -9.96
C THR A 144 15.80 7.33 -10.76
N ARG A 145 16.04 8.63 -10.58
CA ARG A 145 17.15 9.32 -11.24
C ARG A 145 18.52 8.75 -10.84
N ARG A 146 18.70 8.35 -9.58
CA ARG A 146 19.97 7.80 -9.10
C ARG A 146 20.23 6.38 -9.59
N MET A 147 19.20 5.52 -9.64
CA MET A 147 19.33 4.10 -9.98
C MET A 147 19.20 3.81 -11.48
N THR A 148 18.75 4.78 -12.26
CA THR A 148 18.70 4.67 -13.72
C THR A 148 19.85 5.49 -14.29
N PRO A 149 20.56 5.04 -15.34
CA PRO A 149 21.50 5.86 -16.09
C PRO A 149 20.74 6.91 -16.91
N ILE A 150 19.86 7.68 -16.26
CA ILE A 150 19.28 8.89 -16.81
C ILE A 150 20.43 9.86 -16.89
N ASP A 151 20.76 10.24 -18.12
CA ASP A 151 21.72 11.28 -18.49
C ASP A 151 21.88 12.31 -17.36
N ARG A 152 23.05 12.34 -16.70
CA ARG A 152 23.35 13.33 -15.63
C ARG A 152 23.12 14.77 -16.10
N LYS A 153 22.99 14.97 -17.42
CA LYS A 153 22.69 16.21 -18.13
C LYS A 153 21.24 16.70 -18.06
N LEU A 154 20.30 16.03 -17.36
CA LEU A 154 19.03 16.67 -17.02
C LEU A 154 19.29 17.83 -16.04
N LYS A 155 19.69 18.98 -16.59
CA LYS A 155 19.64 20.28 -15.91
C LYS A 155 18.16 20.49 -15.62
N PHE A 156 17.76 20.44 -14.35
CA PHE A 156 16.48 21.01 -13.95
C PHE A 156 16.45 22.41 -14.56
N ASN A 157 15.61 22.64 -15.56
CA ASN A 157 15.49 23.94 -16.18
C ASN A 157 14.79 24.85 -15.17
N THR A 158 15.60 25.41 -14.26
CA THR A 158 15.16 26.32 -13.19
C THR A 158 14.49 27.58 -13.73
N LYS A 159 14.63 27.87 -15.04
CA LYS A 159 13.99 29.02 -15.68
C LYS A 159 12.46 28.94 -15.68
N ASN A 160 11.87 27.73 -15.78
CA ASN A 160 10.41 27.57 -15.74
C ASN A 160 9.86 27.40 -14.31
N VAL A 161 10.70 26.99 -13.36
CA VAL A 161 10.32 26.87 -11.95
C VAL A 161 10.23 28.25 -11.28
N SER A 162 11.02 29.23 -11.74
CA SER A 162 11.02 30.58 -11.17
C SER A 162 9.69 31.33 -11.34
N LYS A 163 8.98 31.16 -12.47
CA LYS A 163 7.68 31.84 -12.70
C LYS A 163 6.50 31.20 -11.97
N ARG A 164 6.61 29.94 -11.54
CA ARG A 164 5.56 29.24 -10.74
C ARG A 164 5.93 29.10 -9.26
N ARG A 165 6.99 29.79 -8.81
CA ARG A 165 7.61 29.59 -7.49
C ARG A 165 6.94 30.30 -6.32
N LEU A 166 5.83 31.02 -6.51
CA LEU A 166 5.16 31.71 -5.39
C LEU A 166 3.92 31.02 -4.81
N ALA A 167 3.41 29.93 -5.39
CA ALA A 167 2.14 29.35 -4.93
C ALA A 167 2.23 28.00 -4.20
N LEU A 168 3.35 27.26 -4.28
CA LEU A 168 3.35 25.84 -3.84
C LEU A 168 4.43 25.44 -2.82
N PHE A 169 5.23 26.38 -2.32
CA PHE A 169 6.29 26.08 -1.34
C PHE A 169 6.19 26.86 0.00
N PRO A 170 5.06 26.87 0.74
CA PRO A 170 5.10 27.28 2.14
C PRO A 170 5.35 26.13 3.13
N VAL A 171 5.30 24.86 2.72
CA VAL A 171 5.24 23.72 3.69
C VAL A 171 6.61 23.18 4.14
N PHE A 172 7.73 23.77 3.69
CA PHE A 172 9.09 23.32 4.07
C PHE A 172 9.84 24.31 5.00
N ARG A 173 9.13 25.16 5.74
CA ARG A 173 9.72 25.88 6.87
C ARG A 173 9.38 25.10 8.15
N LEU A 174 10.32 24.24 8.53
CA LEU A 174 10.40 23.63 9.86
C LEU A 174 10.50 24.77 10.90
N GLU A 175 9.51 24.87 11.77
CA GLU A 175 9.71 25.17 13.20
C GLU A 175 9.64 23.84 13.96
#